data_AF-A0A5C9EWM3-F1
#
_entry.id   AF-A0A5C9EWM3-F1
#
_cell.length_a   1.000
_cell.length_b   1.000
_cell.length_c   1.000
_cell.angle_alpha   90.00
_cell.angle_beta   90.00
_cell.angle_gamma   90.00
#
_symmetry.space_group_name_H-M   'P 1'
#
loop_
_entity.id
_entity.type
_entity.pdbx_description
1 polymer ?
#
loop_
_entity_poly.entity_id
_entity_poly.type
_entity_poly.pdbx_seq_one_letter_code
_entity_poly.pdbx_strand_id
1 'polypeptide(L)' 'MKKVEEVCKSYKRKFSFKPTYHIDGFEHFIIVRFRILTDSSEKVFNHQPIFANDIYKIIQNAWQM' A
#
# COMPACT_ATOMS: atom_id res chain seq x y z
N MET A 1 10.78 4.99 1.06
CA MET A 1 9.38 5.45 0.90
C MET A 1 8.98 5.91 -0.50
N LYS A 2 9.84 6.54 -1.32
CA LYS A 2 9.46 7.00 -2.69
C LYS A 2 8.77 5.93 -3.56
N LYS A 3 9.26 4.68 -3.54
CA LYS A 3 8.65 3.54 -4.26
C LYS A 3 7.22 3.21 -3.81
N VAL A 4 6.93 3.33 -2.51
CA VAL A 4 5.59 3.12 -1.94
C VAL A 4 4.64 4.20 -2.46
N GLU A 5 5.08 5.46 -2.47
CA GLU A 5 4.32 6.58 -3.03
C GLU A 5 4.01 6.39 -4.53
N GLU A 6 4.93 5.85 -5.30
CA GLU A 6 4.72 5.52 -6.72
C GLU A 6 3.64 4.45 -6.91
N VAL A 7 3.65 3.40 -6.09
CA VAL A 7 2.58 2.38 -6.08
C VAL A 7 1.24 3.02 -5.70
N CYS A 8 1.18 3.85 -4.65
CA CYS A 8 -0.07 4.54 -4.31
C CYS A 8 -0.59 5.41 -5.45
N LYS A 9 0.29 6.12 -6.17
CA LYS A 9 -0.09 6.90 -7.36
C LYS A 9 -0.63 6.02 -8.49
N SER A 10 -0.02 4.88 -8.77
CA SER A 10 -0.47 3.97 -9.85
C SER A 10 -1.83 3.34 -9.54
N TYR A 11 -2.12 3.08 -8.26
CA TYR A 11 -3.40 2.53 -7.81
C TYR A 11 -4.53 3.56 -7.68
N LYS A 12 -4.27 4.86 -7.87
CA LYS A 12 -5.32 5.90 -7.84
C LYS A 12 -6.47 5.59 -8.79
N ARG A 13 -6.19 5.14 -10.01
CA ARG A 13 -7.24 4.81 -10.99
C ARG A 13 -8.03 3.55 -10.60
N LYS A 14 -7.36 2.58 -9.97
CA LYS A 14 -7.97 1.32 -9.54
C LYS A 14 -8.95 1.52 -8.38
N PHE A 15 -8.65 2.43 -7.45
CA PHE A 15 -9.50 2.73 -6.30
C PHE A 15 -10.34 3.99 -6.46
N SER A 16 -10.24 4.72 -7.58
CA SER A 16 -10.77 6.09 -7.79
C SER A 16 -10.08 7.20 -6.97
N PHE A 17 -9.47 6.87 -5.84
CA PHE A 17 -8.66 7.79 -5.03
C PHE A 17 -7.26 7.23 -4.79
N LYS A 18 -6.30 8.13 -4.56
CA LYS A 18 -4.93 7.71 -4.22
C LYS A 18 -4.95 7.13 -2.80
N PRO A 19 -4.55 5.86 -2.59
CA PRO A 19 -4.39 5.33 -1.25
C PRO A 19 -3.37 6.15 -0.45
N THR A 20 -3.59 6.26 0.85
CA THR A 20 -2.57 6.76 1.78
C THR A 20 -2.03 5.63 2.62
N TYR A 21 -0.81 5.80 3.13
CA TYR A 21 -0.12 4.78 3.90
C TYR A 21 0.55 5.37 5.14
N HIS A 22 0.70 4.53 6.15
CA HIS A 22 1.55 4.76 7.31
C HIS A 22 2.40 3.52 7.52
N ILE A 23 3.72 3.69 7.58
CA ILE A 23 4.66 2.60 7.79
C ILE A 23 5.47 2.94 9.03
N ASP A 24 5.24 2.19 10.09
CA ASP A 24 5.95 2.29 11.35
C ASP A 24 6.85 1.06 11.49
N GLY A 25 8.11 1.25 11.87
CA GLY A 25 9.01 0.17 12.25
C GLY A 25 9.43 0.36 13.70
N PHE A 26 9.36 -0.69 14.51
CA PHE A 26 9.86 -0.68 15.87
C PHE A 26 10.44 -2.06 16.20
N GLU A 27 11.72 -2.07 16.60
CA GLU A 27 12.50 -3.27 16.86
C GLU A 27 12.34 -4.33 15.75
N HIS A 28 11.68 -5.45 16.06
CA HIS A 28 11.53 -6.61 15.19
C HIS A 28 10.19 -6.65 14.44
N PHE A 29 9.39 -5.58 14.50
CA PHE A 29 8.11 -5.52 13.81
C PHE A 29 7.96 -4.28 12.93
N ILE A 30 7.23 -4.47 11.83
CA ILE A 30 6.86 -3.41 10.91
C ILE A 30 5.33 -3.41 10.82
N ILE A 31 4.73 -2.27 11.12
CA ILE A 31 3.29 -2.04 10.99
C ILE A 31 3.06 -1.24 9.72
N VAL A 32 2.22 -1.79 8.84
CA VAL A 32 1.85 -1.16 7.58
C VAL A 32 0.35 -0.94 7.58
N ARG A 33 -0.07 0.32 7.60
CA ARG A 33 -1.48 0.71 7.55
C ARG A 33 -1.78 1.39 6.22
N PHE A 34 -2.92 1.06 5.64
CA PHE A 34 -3.42 1.67 4.41
C PHE A 34 -4.80 2.26 4.63
N ARG A 35 -5.05 3.41 4.01
CA ARG A 35 -6.40 3.94 3.85
C ARG A 35 -6.75 3.95 2.37
N ILE A 36 -7.78 3.19 2.03
CA ILE A 36 -8.33 3.12 0.68
C ILE A 36 -9.69 3.81 0.72
N LEU A 37 -9.82 4.88 -0.06
CA LEU A 37 -11.10 5.51 -0.38
C LEU A 37 -11.50 5.04 -1.76
N THR A 38 -12.77 4.72 -1.94
CA THR A 38 -13.30 4.24 -3.21
C THR A 38 -14.75 4.65 -3.40
N ASP A 39 -15.17 4.71 -4.65
CA ASP A 39 -16.58 4.87 -5.06
C ASP A 39 -17.32 3.54 -5.16
N SER A 40 -16.62 2.41 -5.12
CA SER A 40 -17.20 1.06 -5.21
C SER A 40 -16.43 0.06 -4.36
N SER A 41 -17.13 -0.64 -3.47
CA SER A 41 -16.56 -1.68 -2.61
C SER A 41 -15.93 -2.83 -3.41
N GLU A 42 -16.45 -3.14 -4.59
CA GLU A 42 -15.90 -4.17 -5.48
C GLU A 42 -14.44 -3.90 -5.86
N LYS A 43 -14.09 -2.63 -6.11
CA LYS A 43 -12.70 -2.22 -6.42
C LYS A 43 -11.76 -2.53 -5.26
N VAL A 44 -12.22 -2.40 -4.02
CA VAL A 44 -11.43 -2.75 -2.84
C VAL A 44 -11.16 -4.25 -2.83
N PHE A 45 -12.20 -5.08 -2.95
CA PHE A 45 -12.01 -6.53 -2.92
C PHE A 45 -11.14 -7.06 -4.07
N ASN A 46 -11.26 -6.46 -5.27
CA ASN A 46 -10.52 -6.90 -6.45
C ASN A 46 -9.05 -6.43 -6.48
N HIS A 47 -8.72 -5.33 -5.79
CA HIS A 47 -7.40 -4.71 -5.93
C HIS A 47 -6.61 -4.58 -4.62
N GLN A 48 -7.26 -4.60 -3.45
CA GLN A 48 -6.59 -4.44 -2.16
C GLN A 48 -5.57 -5.54 -1.85
N PRO A 49 -5.83 -6.84 -2.13
CA PRO A 49 -4.85 -7.89 -1.85
C PRO A 49 -3.56 -7.73 -2.68
N ILE A 50 -3.72 -7.37 -3.96
CA ILE A 50 -2.60 -7.15 -4.89
C ILE A 50 -1.83 -5.89 -4.48
N PHE A 51 -2.55 -4.81 -4.15
CA PHE A 51 -1.96 -3.58 -3.65
C PHE A 51 -1.13 -3.82 -2.38
N ALA A 52 -1.68 -4.52 -1.39
CA ALA A 52 -0.97 -4.81 -0.15
C ALA A 52 0.32 -5.61 -0.41
N ASN A 53 0.26 -6.63 -1.27
CA ASN A 53 1.42 -7.44 -1.66
C ASN A 53 2.51 -6.59 -2.36
N ASP A 54 2.13 -5.70 -3.28
CA ASP A 54 3.09 -4.81 -3.95
C ASP A 54 3.82 -3.91 -2.94
N ILE A 55 3.11 -3.41 -1.93
CA ILE A 55 3.72 -2.61 -0.86
C ILE A 55 4.63 -3.48 0.03
N TYR A 56 4.18 -4.68 0.41
CA TYR A 56 4.98 -5.58 1.24
C TYR A 56 6.30 -5.96 0.60
N LYS A 57 6.32 -6.23 -0.71
CA LYS A 57 7.55 -6.48 -1.47
C LYS A 57 8.52 -5.29 -1.40
N ILE A 58 8.00 -4.06 -1.49
CA ILE A 58 8.83 -2.85 -1.39
C ILE A 58 9.42 -2.72 0.02
N ILE A 59 8.62 -2.96 1.05
CA ILE A 59 9.04 -2.84 2.45
C ILE A 59 10.06 -3.92 2.79
N GLN A 60 9.81 -5.17 2.40
CA GLN A 60 10.72 -6.29 2.60
C GLN A 60 12.10 -5.99 2.01
N ASN A 61 12.15 -5.53 0.76
CA ASN A 61 13.42 -5.15 0.11
C ASN A 61 14.11 -3.95 0.77
N ALA A 62 13.36 -3.08 1.44
CA ALA A 62 13.92 -1.91 2.12
C ALA A 62 14.47 -2.23 3.52
N TRP A 63 13.96 -3.29 4.16
CA TRP A 63 14.32 -3.71 5.52
C TRP A 63 15.23 -4.93 5.59
N GLN A 64 15.50 -5.58 4.45
CA GLN A 64 16.56 -6.59 4.32
C GLN A 64 17.96 -5.98 4.07
N MET A 65 18.09 -4.66 4.19
CA MET A 65 19.37 -3.91 4.20
C MET A 65 19.66 -3.41 5.61
#